data_AF-A0A350F271-F1
#
_entry.id   AF-A0A350F271-F1
#
_cell.length_a   1.000
_cell.length_b   1.000
_cell.length_c   1.000
_cell.angle_alpha   90.00
_cell.angle_beta   90.00
_cell.angle_gamma   90.00
#
_symmetry.space_group_name_H-M   'P 1'
#
loop_
_entity.id
_entity.type
_entity.pdbx_description
1 polymer ?
#
loop_
_entity_poly.entity_id
_entity_poly.type
_entity_poly.pdbx_seq_one_letter_code
_entity_poly.pdbx_strand_id
1 'polypeptide(L)' 'DIRRFGQVHRDRNWVITRTLEAYAHHYSMAWPHEELESARPVRTSPLYGRLKEQGAVFGWKLGWERPNW' A
#
# COMPACT_ATOMS: atom_id res chain seq x y z
N ASP A 1 3.15 -3.25 -18.38
CA ASP A 1 2.29 -4.33 -18.88
C ASP A 1 1.03 -4.47 -18.01
N ILE A 2 -0.13 -4.79 -18.60
CA ILE A 2 -1.40 -4.96 -17.87
C ILE A 2 -1.39 -6.16 -16.91
N ARG A 3 -0.55 -7.17 -17.16
CA ARG A 3 -0.44 -8.37 -16.34
C ARG A 3 0.29 -8.13 -15.01
N ARG A 4 0.86 -6.94 -14.79
CA ARG A 4 1.49 -6.55 -13.51
C ARG A 4 0.47 -6.35 -12.39
N PHE A 5 -0.81 -6.20 -12.73
CA PHE A 5 -1.86 -5.92 -11.77
C PHE A 5 -2.41 -7.20 -11.16
N GLY A 6 -2.24 -7.35 -9.84
CA GLY A 6 -2.81 -8.45 -9.05
C GLY A 6 -4.31 -8.27 -8.75
N GLN A 7 -4.88 -9.25 -8.04
CA GLN A 7 -6.31 -9.31 -7.71
C GLN A 7 -6.88 -8.04 -7.05
N VAL A 8 -6.10 -7.33 -6.23
CA VAL A 8 -6.53 -6.10 -5.55
C VAL A 8 -6.95 -4.99 -6.52
N HIS A 9 -6.37 -4.97 -7.72
CA HIS A 9 -6.68 -3.97 -8.75
C HIS A 9 -7.98 -4.27 -9.52
N ARG A 10 -8.66 -5.39 -9.22
CA ARG A 10 -9.98 -5.69 -9.80
C ARG A 10 -11.11 -4.99 -9.05
N ASP A 11 -10.87 -4.56 -7.82
CA ASP A 11 -11.82 -3.78 -7.04
C ASP A 11 -11.79 -2.31 -7.49
N ARG A 12 -12.91 -1.85 -8.06
CA ARG A 12 -13.06 -0.49 -8.56
C ARG A 12 -12.93 0.55 -7.44
N ASN A 13 -13.51 0.30 -6.27
CA ASN A 13 -13.46 1.26 -5.17
C ASN A 13 -12.02 1.39 -4.67
N TRP A 14 -11.32 0.26 -4.53
CA TRP A 14 -9.91 0.26 -4.15
C TRP A 14 -9.05 1.07 -5.13
N VAL A 15 -9.23 0.85 -6.43
CA VAL A 15 -8.49 1.58 -7.48
C VAL A 15 -8.78 3.08 -7.41
N ILE A 16 -10.06 3.48 -7.31
CA ILE A 16 -10.43 4.90 -7.23
C ILE A 16 -9.78 5.56 -6.02
N THR A 17 -9.91 4.96 -4.83
CA THR A 17 -9.33 5.50 -3.59
C THR A 17 -7.82 5.69 -3.73
N ARG A 18 -7.10 4.69 -4.26
CA ARG A 18 -5.65 4.78 -4.46
C ARG A 18 -5.26 5.83 -5.51
N THR A 19 -5.99 5.89 -6.61
CA THR A 19 -5.69 6.83 -7.70
C THR A 19 -5.93 8.28 -7.29
N LEU A 20 -6.93 8.56 -6.45
CA LEU A 20 -7.17 9.90 -5.92
C LEU A 20 -5.98 10.42 -5.10
N GLU A 21 -5.43 9.58 -4.22
CA GLU A 21 -4.24 9.93 -3.45
C GLU A 21 -3.02 10.10 -4.38
N ALA A 22 -2.79 9.16 -5.31
CA ALA A 22 -1.69 9.27 -6.27
C ALA A 22 -1.76 10.55 -7.11
N TYR A 23 -2.98 11.00 -7.47
CA TYR A 23 -3.19 12.27 -8.16
C TYR A 23 -2.92 13.48 -7.25
N ALA A 24 -3.32 13.43 -5.98
CA ALA A 24 -3.03 14.48 -5.00
C ALA A 24 -1.50 14.69 -4.82
N HIS A 25 -0.72 13.61 -4.92
CA HIS A 25 0.75 13.64 -4.85
C HIS A 25 1.44 14.00 -6.18
N HIS A 26 0.71 14.35 -7.24
CA HIS A 26 1.30 14.52 -8.57
C HIS A 26 2.41 15.58 -8.65
N TYR A 27 2.35 16.61 -7.79
CA TYR A 27 3.37 17.65 -7.67
C TYR A 27 3.97 17.76 -6.27
N SER A 28 3.75 16.76 -5.41
CA SER A 28 4.43 16.73 -4.10
C SER A 28 5.90 16.36 -4.28
N MET A 29 6.73 16.76 -3.33
CA MET A 29 8.08 16.21 -3.23
C MET A 29 7.98 14.74 -2.85
N ALA A 30 8.66 13.86 -3.60
CA ALA A 30 8.72 12.44 -3.31
C ALA A 30 9.85 12.19 -2.31
N TRP A 31 9.50 11.91 -1.06
CA TRP A 31 10.49 11.65 -0.02
C TRP A 31 10.95 10.20 -0.02
N PRO A 32 12.22 9.92 0.36
CA PRO A 32 12.67 8.55 0.56
C PRO A 32 11.76 7.83 1.58
N HIS A 33 11.39 6.59 1.26
CA HIS A 33 10.51 5.73 2.08
C HIS A 33 9.08 6.24 2.27
N GLU A 34 8.66 7.27 1.54
CA GLU A 34 7.27 7.70 1.51
C GLU A 34 6.40 6.60 0.88
N GLU A 35 5.36 6.20 1.60
CA GLU A 35 4.42 5.18 1.18
C GLU A 35 3.02 5.79 1.22
N LEU A 36 2.24 5.50 0.19
CA LEU A 36 0.86 5.95 0.08
C LEU A 36 -0.01 5.23 1.13
N GLU A 37 -0.85 5.98 1.86
CA GLU A 37 -1.64 5.48 3.00
C GLU A 37 -3.02 4.98 2.59
N SER A 38 -3.60 5.55 1.52
CA SER A 38 -4.97 5.24 1.14
C SER A 38 -5.16 3.75 0.80
N ALA A 39 -6.36 3.23 1.05
CA ALA A 39 -6.74 1.85 0.72
C ALA A 39 -5.78 0.78 1.30
N ARG A 40 -5.23 1.01 2.50
CA ARG A 40 -4.44 0.06 3.31
C ARG A 40 -5.09 -0.12 4.69
N PRO A 41 -4.94 -1.30 5.33
CA PRO A 41 -4.31 -2.53 4.83
C PRO A 41 -5.26 -3.36 3.95
N VAL A 42 -4.73 -4.11 2.97
CA VAL A 42 -5.55 -5.00 2.10
C VAL A 42 -5.28 -6.46 2.38
N ARG A 43 -4.02 -6.87 2.38
CA ARG A 43 -3.59 -8.24 2.67
C ARG A 43 -2.48 -8.19 3.70
N THR A 44 -2.68 -8.89 4.80
CA THR A 44 -1.72 -8.99 5.89
C THR A 44 -1.27 -10.44 6.05
N SER A 45 -0.04 -10.64 6.52
CA SER A 45 0.40 -11.96 6.97
C SER A 45 -0.20 -12.26 8.36
N PRO A 46 -0.27 -13.53 8.78
CA PRO A 46 -0.66 -13.88 10.15
C PRO A 46 0.23 -13.25 11.23
N LEU A 47 1.45 -12.82 10.86
CA LEU A 47 2.41 -12.18 11.75
C LEU A 47 2.23 -10.66 11.83
N TYR A 48 1.36 -10.06 11.00
CA TYR A 48 1.20 -8.60 10.92
C TYR A 48 0.92 -7.96 12.27
N GLY A 49 -0.01 -8.52 13.06
CA GLY A 49 -0.33 -8.00 14.39
C GLY A 49 0.88 -7.99 15.32
N ARG A 50 1.56 -9.14 15.44
CA ARG A 50 2.76 -9.28 16.30
C ARG A 50 3.89 -8.35 15.90
N LEU A 51 4.15 -8.22 14.59
CA LEU A 51 5.20 -7.35 14.09
C LEU A 51 4.84 -5.87 14.29
N LYS A 52 3.56 -5.52 14.12
CA LYS A 52 3.07 -4.16 14.38
C LYS A 52 3.21 -3.79 15.85
N GLU A 53 2.89 -4.71 16.76
CA GLU A 53 3.10 -4.53 18.21
C GLU A 53 4.58 -4.34 18.57
N GLN A 54 5.49 -4.96 17.81
CA GLN A 54 6.94 -4.81 17.96
C GLN A 54 7.52 -3.55 17.27
N GLY A 55 6.67 -2.70 16.69
CA GLY A 55 7.08 -1.44 16.06
C GLY A 55 7.54 -1.55 14.61
N ALA A 56 7.22 -2.65 13.91
CA ALA A 56 7.56 -2.78 12.50
C ALA A 56 6.87 -1.71 11.64
N VAL A 57 7.62 -1.12 10.72
CA VAL A 57 7.11 -0.15 9.75
C VAL A 57 6.78 -0.88 8.44
N PHE A 58 5.53 -0.76 7.99
CA PHE A 58 5.04 -1.53 6.84
C PHE A 58 5.04 -0.71 5.54
N GLY A 59 5.52 -1.34 4.47
CA GLY A 59 5.38 -0.86 3.10
C GLY A 59 4.32 -1.64 2.33
N TRP A 60 3.75 -1.00 1.30
CA TRP A 60 2.78 -1.65 0.42
C TRP A 60 3.48 -2.28 -0.79
N LYS A 61 3.17 -3.54 -1.08
CA LYS A 61 3.65 -4.25 -2.29
C LYS A 61 2.54 -5.15 -2.86
N LEU A 62 1.96 -4.77 -4.00
CA LEU A 62 0.90 -5.54 -4.69
C LEU A 62 -0.28 -5.96 -3.77
N GLY A 63 -0.66 -5.08 -2.85
CA GLY A 63 -1.74 -5.33 -1.87
C GLY A 63 -1.27 -5.94 -0.55
N TRP A 64 -0.03 -6.40 -0.45
CA TRP A 64 0.52 -6.92 0.80
C TRP A 64 1.14 -5.82 1.66
N GLU A 65 0.86 -5.89 2.95
CA GLU A 65 1.62 -5.21 4.00
C GLU A 65 2.87 -6.03 4.32
N ARG A 66 4.05 -5.50 3.97
CA ARG A 66 5.33 -6.15 4.25
C ARG A 66 6.15 -5.27 5.20
N PRO A 67 6.74 -5.83 6.26
CA PRO A 67 7.62 -5.06 7.14
C PRO A 67 8.86 -4.63 6.35
N ASN A 68 9.17 -3.34 6.38
CA ASN A 68 10.36 -2.76 5.78
C ASN A 68 11.53 -2.79 6.77
N TRP A 69 11.28 -2.42 8.03
CA TRP A 69 12.20 -2.50 9.18
C TRP A 69 11.43 -2.58 10.50
#